data_AF-A0A6G1ZES2-F1
#
_entry.id   AF-A0A6G1ZES2-F1
#
_cell.length_a   1.000
_cell.length_b   1.000
_cell.length_c   1.000
_cell.angle_alpha   90.00
_cell.angle_beta   90.00
_cell.angle_gamma   90.00
#
_symmetry.space_group_name_H-M   'P 1'
#
loop_
_entity.id
_entity.type
_entity.pdbx_description
1 polymer ?
#
loop_
_entity_poly.entity_id
_entity_poly.type
_entity_poly.pdbx_seq_one_letter_code
_entity_poly.pdbx_strand_id
1 'polypeptide(L)'
;MHQACIKKFFGTTTLPVLDYTTEQLDQLALQIIQDQTSLTGVQPKLSLHLNEHDGSKRLTIVGLWGGYICKPQTSQYEMMPEVEDLTMHLAEVARIEVVPHTLMRMADDSLCYLTRRIDRTSAGEKTAMEDMCQLTERQTEHKYKSSYERIGKAVLKYSSLPKMDVTNFFELVLFSWLTGNNDMHLKNFSLYEAADKIRLTPAYDLLNAVIVNPMDDEELALTLNGRKKKLQREDFFKSAATLGIENVIVERLINKYVKLLPKFETVIQNSFLSTELKEKYCELLNERFTRLSQGL
;
A
#
# COMPACT_ATOMS: atom_id res chain seq x y z
N MET A 1 -6.64 -18.20 -11.15
CA MET A 1 -6.19 -18.23 -9.74
C MET A 1 -6.18 -19.67 -9.24
N HIS A 2 -5.15 -20.10 -8.49
CA HIS A 2 -5.08 -21.46 -7.94
C HIS A 2 -6.10 -21.68 -6.81
N GLN A 3 -6.62 -22.90 -6.65
CA GLN A 3 -7.64 -23.22 -5.64
C GLN A 3 -7.21 -22.88 -4.20
N ALA A 4 -5.93 -23.09 -3.86
CA ALA A 4 -5.40 -22.72 -2.54
C ALA A 4 -5.42 -21.19 -2.31
N CYS A 5 -5.11 -20.40 -3.34
CA CYS A 5 -5.17 -18.93 -3.28
C CYS A 5 -6.62 -18.44 -3.10
N ILE A 6 -7.57 -19.06 -3.82
CA ILE A 6 -9.00 -18.75 -3.68
C ILE A 6 -9.46 -18.99 -2.25
N LYS A 7 -9.14 -20.16 -1.69
CA LYS A 7 -9.50 -20.50 -0.30
C LYS A 7 -8.85 -19.55 0.71
N LYS A 8 -7.59 -19.19 0.52
CA LYS A 8 -6.86 -18.27 1.41
C LYS A 8 -7.49 -16.88 1.41
N PHE A 9 -7.83 -16.35 0.24
CA PHE A 9 -8.28 -14.96 0.10
C PHE A 9 -9.79 -14.79 0.32
N PHE A 10 -10.61 -15.62 -0.32
CA PHE A 10 -12.08 -15.51 -0.30
C PHE A 10 -12.75 -16.43 0.73
N GLY A 11 -12.04 -17.42 1.27
CA GLY A 11 -12.64 -18.46 2.10
C GLY A 11 -13.57 -19.41 1.34
N THR A 12 -13.47 -19.45 0.00
CA THR A 12 -14.31 -20.28 -0.89
C THR A 12 -13.48 -21.35 -1.60
N THR A 13 -14.14 -22.36 -2.18
CA THR A 13 -13.49 -23.38 -3.03
C THR A 13 -13.49 -23.01 -4.51
N THR A 14 -14.42 -22.15 -4.93
CA THR A 14 -14.57 -21.62 -6.29
C THR A 14 -14.30 -20.12 -6.30
N LEU A 15 -13.72 -19.63 -7.40
CA LEU A 15 -13.45 -18.20 -7.57
C LEU A 15 -14.80 -17.45 -7.60
N PRO A 16 -15.01 -16.45 -6.72
CA PRO A 16 -16.21 -15.64 -6.80
C PRO A 16 -16.30 -14.91 -8.13
N VAL A 17 -17.53 -14.66 -8.60
CA VAL A 17 -17.74 -13.90 -9.85
C VAL A 17 -17.69 -12.39 -9.55
N LEU A 18 -16.98 -11.63 -10.37
CA LEU A 18 -17.00 -10.16 -10.41
C LEU A 18 -17.50 -9.72 -11.79
N ASP A 19 -18.81 -9.54 -11.91
CA ASP A 19 -19.51 -9.35 -13.19
C ASP A 19 -19.68 -7.87 -13.53
N TYR A 20 -18.57 -7.14 -13.51
CA TYR A 20 -18.52 -5.73 -13.85
C TYR A 20 -17.41 -5.48 -14.87
N THR A 21 -17.64 -4.56 -15.80
CA THR A 21 -16.59 -4.02 -16.69
C THR A 21 -15.92 -2.80 -16.06
N THR A 22 -14.75 -2.42 -16.56
CA THR A 22 -14.01 -1.24 -16.09
C THR A 22 -14.86 0.02 -16.23
N GLU A 23 -15.52 0.17 -17.38
CA GLU A 23 -16.40 1.31 -17.65
C GLU A 23 -17.56 1.41 -16.64
N GLN A 24 -18.18 0.28 -16.29
CA GLN A 24 -19.25 0.24 -15.29
C GLN A 24 -18.71 0.65 -13.90
N LEU A 25 -17.53 0.16 -13.51
CA LEU A 25 -16.92 0.51 -12.23
C LEU A 25 -16.53 1.99 -12.17
N ASP A 26 -16.00 2.55 -13.26
CA ASP A 26 -15.65 3.98 -13.37
C ASP A 26 -16.90 4.87 -13.22
N GLN A 27 -18.00 4.52 -13.91
CA GLN A 27 -19.26 5.26 -13.80
C GLN A 27 -19.82 5.21 -12.37
N LEU A 28 -19.77 4.05 -11.71
CA LEU A 28 -20.21 3.88 -10.32
C LEU A 28 -19.31 4.63 -9.34
N ALA A 29 -18.00 4.61 -9.57
CA ALA A 29 -17.06 5.36 -8.75
C ALA A 29 -17.26 6.87 -8.87
N LEU A 30 -17.53 7.39 -10.06
CA LEU A 30 -17.87 8.81 -10.27
C LEU A 30 -19.14 9.20 -9.51
N GLN A 31 -20.17 8.34 -9.48
CA GLN A 31 -21.37 8.57 -8.67
C GLN A 31 -21.04 8.64 -7.18
N ILE A 32 -20.20 7.74 -6.68
CA ILE A 32 -19.77 7.72 -5.27
C ILE A 32 -18.89 8.93 -4.91
N ILE A 33 -18.03 9.39 -5.83
CA ILE A 33 -17.16 10.55 -5.65
C ILE A 33 -17.96 11.86 -5.74
N GLN A 34 -19.00 11.95 -6.57
CA GLN A 34 -19.89 13.12 -6.60
C GLN A 34 -20.61 13.32 -5.26
N ASP A 35 -20.85 12.24 -4.52
CA ASP A 35 -21.39 12.27 -3.15
C ASP A 35 -20.33 12.60 -2.07
N GLN A 36 -19.04 12.60 -2.42
CA GLN A 36 -17.92 12.90 -1.52
C GLN A 36 -17.09 14.06 -2.06
N THR A 37 -17.33 15.27 -1.56
CA THR A 37 -16.53 16.45 -1.91
C THR A 37 -15.02 16.20 -1.74
N SER A 38 -14.29 16.34 -2.84
CA SER A 38 -12.85 16.69 -2.98
C SER A 38 -11.91 15.63 -3.59
N LEU A 39 -11.13 16.14 -4.55
CA LEU A 39 -9.90 15.63 -5.19
C LEU A 39 -10.06 14.78 -6.46
N THR A 40 -9.88 15.48 -7.59
CA THR A 40 -9.65 14.96 -8.94
C THR A 40 -8.37 14.13 -9.01
N GLY A 41 -8.38 13.02 -9.74
CA GLY A 41 -7.19 12.19 -10.01
C GLY A 41 -6.92 11.05 -9.02
N VAL A 42 -7.86 10.78 -8.09
CA VAL A 42 -7.76 9.65 -7.16
C VAL A 42 -8.28 8.38 -7.85
N GLN A 43 -7.52 7.29 -7.79
CA GLN A 43 -7.96 5.98 -8.26
C GLN A 43 -9.30 5.60 -7.59
N PRO A 44 -10.34 5.20 -8.37
CA PRO A 44 -11.56 4.63 -7.84
C PRO A 44 -11.30 3.54 -6.79
N LYS A 45 -11.97 3.65 -5.63
CA LYS A 45 -11.97 2.61 -4.60
C LYS A 45 -13.41 2.21 -4.31
N LEU A 46 -13.76 0.99 -4.64
CA LEU A 46 -15.12 0.46 -4.46
C LEU A 46 -15.13 -0.58 -3.35
N SER A 47 -16.09 -0.48 -2.43
CA SER A 47 -16.27 -1.49 -1.40
C SER A 47 -17.11 -2.64 -1.93
N LEU A 48 -16.62 -3.88 -1.77
CA LEU A 48 -17.31 -5.09 -2.22
C LEU A 48 -17.65 -6.00 -1.04
N HIS A 49 -18.77 -6.70 -1.15
CA HIS A 49 -19.16 -7.77 -0.23
C HIS A 49 -19.27 -9.09 -0.99
N LEU A 50 -18.88 -10.18 -0.34
CA LEU A 50 -18.99 -11.53 -0.89
C LEU A 50 -20.36 -12.10 -0.54
N ASN A 51 -21.27 -12.07 -1.50
CA ASN A 51 -22.63 -12.59 -1.37
C ASN A 51 -22.75 -13.99 -1.97
N GLU A 52 -23.75 -14.73 -1.52
CA GLU A 52 -24.17 -15.98 -2.14
C GLU A 52 -25.48 -15.75 -2.90
N HIS A 53 -25.50 -16.08 -4.20
CA HIS A 53 -26.65 -15.91 -5.08
C HIS A 53 -26.74 -17.11 -6.01
N ASP A 54 -27.88 -17.80 -6.01
CA ASP A 54 -28.16 -18.99 -6.84
C ASP A 54 -27.06 -20.07 -6.76
N GLY A 55 -26.54 -20.34 -5.56
CA GLY A 55 -25.48 -21.33 -5.34
C GLY A 55 -24.08 -20.91 -5.82
N SER A 56 -23.94 -19.66 -6.30
CA SER A 56 -22.66 -19.07 -6.69
C SER A 56 -22.25 -17.94 -5.74
N LYS A 57 -20.95 -17.85 -5.42
CA LYS A 57 -20.39 -16.74 -4.64
C LYS A 57 -20.11 -15.57 -5.60
N ARG A 58 -20.61 -14.38 -5.31
CA ARG A 58 -20.43 -13.17 -6.15
C ARG A 58 -19.92 -12.00 -5.32
N LEU A 59 -19.04 -11.21 -5.91
CA LEU A 59 -18.62 -9.93 -5.35
C LEU A 59 -19.56 -8.84 -5.85
N THR A 60 -20.26 -8.18 -4.94
CA THR A 60 -21.19 -7.10 -5.27
C THR A 60 -20.75 -5.80 -4.62
N ILE A 61 -20.94 -4.69 -5.32
CA ILE A 61 -20.65 -3.37 -4.78
C ILE A 61 -21.63 -3.06 -3.65
N VAL A 62 -21.07 -2.57 -2.54
CA VAL A 62 -21.81 -2.14 -1.37
C VAL A 62 -21.24 -0.82 -0.87
N GLY A 63 -21.96 -0.15 0.02
CA GLY A 63 -21.44 1.03 0.72
C GLY A 63 -20.41 0.68 1.80
N LEU A 64 -20.53 1.27 2.99
CA LEU A 64 -19.53 1.22 4.06
C LEU A 64 -19.25 -0.17 4.69
N TRP A 65 -19.98 -1.20 4.28
CA TRP A 65 -20.05 -2.52 4.92
C TRP A 65 -19.30 -3.63 4.16
N GLY A 66 -18.69 -3.33 3.01
CA GLY A 66 -17.96 -4.35 2.25
C GLY A 66 -16.72 -4.83 2.99
N GLY A 67 -16.45 -6.13 2.90
CA GLY A 67 -15.24 -6.76 3.46
C GLY A 67 -14.02 -6.67 2.54
N TYR A 68 -14.21 -6.18 1.31
CA TYR A 68 -13.18 -6.06 0.29
C TYR A 68 -13.18 -4.64 -0.27
N ILE A 69 -12.03 -4.25 -0.81
CA ILE A 69 -11.84 -3.03 -1.60
C ILE A 69 -11.36 -3.46 -2.98
N CYS A 70 -12.01 -2.95 -4.01
CA CYS A 70 -11.63 -3.10 -5.41
C CYS A 70 -11.10 -1.79 -5.95
N LYS A 71 -9.97 -1.89 -6.65
CA LYS A 71 -9.34 -0.80 -7.37
C LYS A 71 -9.16 -1.23 -8.82
N PRO A 72 -10.06 -0.79 -9.72
CA PRO A 72 -9.99 -1.15 -11.12
C PRO A 72 -8.82 -0.45 -11.83
N GLN A 73 -8.56 -0.90 -13.05
CA GLN A 73 -7.75 -0.17 -14.01
C GLN A 73 -8.38 1.21 -14.28
N THR A 74 -7.55 2.23 -14.50
CA THR A 74 -8.02 3.58 -14.88
C THR A 74 -7.47 3.93 -16.26
N SER A 75 -8.20 4.75 -17.03
CA SER A 75 -7.74 5.20 -18.35
C SER A 75 -6.56 6.17 -18.28
N GLN A 76 -6.36 6.83 -17.13
CA GLN A 76 -5.30 7.83 -16.94
C GLN A 76 -3.90 7.19 -16.79
N TYR A 77 -3.85 5.98 -16.25
CA TYR A 77 -2.62 5.35 -15.78
C TYR A 77 -2.62 3.87 -16.10
N GLU A 78 -1.74 3.45 -16.99
CA GLU A 78 -1.62 2.09 -17.48
C GLU A 78 -1.15 1.11 -16.38
N MET A 79 -1.77 -0.08 -16.33
CA MET A 79 -1.40 -1.21 -15.46
C MET A 79 -1.31 -0.88 -13.96
N MET A 80 -2.09 0.10 -13.48
CA MET A 80 -2.04 0.52 -12.08
C MET A 80 -2.35 -0.64 -11.09
N PRO A 81 -3.37 -1.48 -11.31
CA PRO A 81 -3.62 -2.66 -10.48
C PRO A 81 -2.43 -3.59 -10.37
N GLU A 82 -1.76 -3.88 -11.49
CA GLU A 82 -0.63 -4.80 -11.56
C GLU A 82 0.62 -4.22 -10.89
N VAL A 83 0.85 -2.90 -11.02
CA VAL A 83 1.93 -2.21 -10.31
C VAL A 83 1.70 -2.27 -8.80
N GLU A 84 0.48 -2.01 -8.32
CA GLU A 84 0.17 -2.11 -6.89
C GLU A 84 0.33 -3.55 -6.38
N ASP A 85 -0.19 -4.54 -7.10
CA ASP A 85 -0.04 -5.95 -6.72
C ASP A 85 1.43 -6.38 -6.67
N LEU A 86 2.25 -5.97 -7.64
CA LEU A 86 3.69 -6.23 -7.64
C LEU A 86 4.36 -5.59 -6.43
N THR A 87 4.13 -4.30 -6.17
CA THR A 87 4.76 -3.60 -5.05
C THR A 87 4.37 -4.22 -3.70
N MET A 88 3.12 -4.67 -3.56
CA MET A 88 2.66 -5.41 -2.38
C MET A 88 3.34 -6.79 -2.24
N HIS A 89 3.53 -7.54 -3.32
CA HIS A 89 4.32 -8.78 -3.30
C HIS A 89 5.81 -8.55 -2.96
N LEU A 90 6.41 -7.45 -3.40
CA LEU A 90 7.78 -7.09 -3.01
C LEU A 90 7.88 -6.81 -1.51
N ALA A 91 6.85 -6.20 -0.91
CA ALA A 91 6.76 -6.01 0.54
C ALA A 91 6.66 -7.36 1.28
N GLU A 92 5.87 -8.32 0.77
CA GLU A 92 5.83 -9.69 1.32
C GLU A 92 7.20 -10.39 1.24
N VAL A 93 7.93 -10.22 0.12
CA VAL A 93 9.30 -10.75 -0.04
C VAL A 93 10.25 -10.14 0.98
N ALA A 94 10.08 -8.86 1.29
CA ALA A 94 10.77 -8.18 2.37
C ALA A 94 10.25 -8.53 3.77
N ARG A 95 9.23 -9.39 3.90
CA ARG A 95 8.60 -9.72 5.19
C ARG A 95 8.00 -8.51 5.90
N ILE A 96 7.57 -7.50 5.16
CA ILE A 96 6.67 -6.47 5.66
C ILE A 96 5.27 -7.11 5.73
N GLU A 97 4.58 -6.96 6.84
CA GLU A 97 3.18 -7.38 6.95
C GLU A 97 2.33 -6.52 6.01
N VAL A 98 1.58 -7.15 5.12
CA VAL A 98 0.66 -6.48 4.19
C VAL A 98 -0.76 -6.98 4.39
N VAL A 99 -1.73 -6.15 4.05
CA VAL A 99 -3.13 -6.59 3.95
C VAL A 99 -3.24 -7.68 2.90
N PRO A 100 -4.15 -8.67 3.06
CA PRO A 100 -4.37 -9.66 2.02
C PRO A 100 -4.76 -8.97 0.71
N HIS A 101 -4.09 -9.34 -0.39
CA HIS A 101 -4.37 -8.78 -1.71
C HIS A 101 -4.31 -9.83 -2.81
N THR A 102 -4.88 -9.52 -3.97
CA THR A 102 -4.78 -10.32 -5.18
C THR A 102 -5.22 -9.52 -6.41
N LEU A 103 -4.76 -9.92 -7.60
CA LEU A 103 -5.36 -9.50 -8.87
C LEU A 103 -6.55 -10.39 -9.22
N MET A 104 -7.60 -9.77 -9.73
CA MET A 104 -8.79 -10.46 -10.23
C MET A 104 -9.13 -9.96 -11.62
N ARG A 105 -9.55 -10.91 -12.48
CA ARG A 105 -10.04 -10.58 -13.82
C ARG A 105 -11.51 -10.18 -13.76
N MET A 106 -11.84 -9.10 -14.44
CA MET A 106 -13.19 -8.53 -14.57
C MET A 106 -13.94 -9.11 -15.78
N ALA A 107 -15.18 -8.70 -16.00
CA ALA A 107 -16.03 -9.21 -17.09
C ALA A 107 -15.52 -8.85 -18.50
N ASP A 108 -14.73 -7.79 -18.61
CA ASP A 108 -14.08 -7.31 -19.85
C ASP A 108 -12.62 -7.79 -19.99
N ASP A 109 -12.25 -8.84 -19.24
CA ASP A 109 -10.90 -9.41 -19.16
C ASP A 109 -9.81 -8.49 -18.60
N SER A 110 -10.13 -7.25 -18.22
CA SER A 110 -9.22 -6.35 -17.51
C SER A 110 -8.90 -6.89 -16.11
N LEU A 111 -7.78 -6.43 -15.53
CA LEU A 111 -7.40 -6.76 -14.16
C LEU A 111 -7.80 -5.63 -13.21
N CYS A 112 -8.26 -6.01 -12.02
CA CYS A 112 -8.40 -5.11 -10.88
C CYS A 112 -7.60 -5.63 -9.69
N TYR A 113 -7.19 -4.70 -8.84
CA TYR A 113 -6.55 -5.01 -7.57
C TYR A 113 -7.63 -5.15 -6.50
N LEU A 114 -7.62 -6.28 -5.81
CA LEU A 114 -8.50 -6.56 -4.69
C LEU A 114 -7.69 -6.67 -3.41
N THR A 115 -8.19 -6.04 -2.34
CA THR A 115 -7.67 -6.24 -0.99
C THR A 115 -8.80 -6.52 0.00
N ARG A 116 -8.49 -7.31 1.03
CA ARG A 116 -9.43 -7.55 2.14
C ARG A 116 -9.22 -6.51 3.21
N ARG A 117 -10.33 -5.93 3.68
CA ARG A 117 -10.32 -5.04 4.83
C ARG A 117 -9.86 -5.76 6.09
N ILE A 118 -9.04 -5.08 6.87
CA ILE A 118 -8.53 -5.55 8.18
C ILE A 118 -9.25 -4.86 9.35
N ASP A 119 -9.99 -3.79 9.09
CA ASP A 119 -10.85 -3.10 10.05
C ASP A 119 -12.23 -3.78 10.19
N ARG A 120 -12.32 -5.05 9.77
CA ARG A 120 -13.53 -5.87 9.82
C ARG A 120 -13.20 -7.29 10.29
N THR A 121 -14.01 -7.83 11.18
CA THR A 121 -13.95 -9.25 11.57
C THR A 121 -14.60 -10.13 10.49
N SER A 122 -14.44 -11.45 10.60
CA SER A 122 -15.13 -12.41 9.72
C SER A 122 -16.66 -12.35 9.84
N ALA A 123 -17.18 -11.87 10.98
CA ALA A 123 -18.60 -11.62 11.20
C ALA A 123 -19.07 -10.26 10.65
N GLY A 124 -18.16 -9.45 10.09
CA GLY A 124 -18.45 -8.11 9.55
C GLY A 124 -18.45 -6.99 10.59
N GLU A 125 -18.11 -7.30 11.84
CA GLU A 125 -18.01 -6.31 12.93
C GLU A 125 -16.81 -5.40 12.69
N LYS A 126 -16.90 -4.15 13.15
CA LYS A 126 -15.82 -3.18 12.98
C LYS A 126 -14.73 -3.41 14.01
N THR A 127 -13.49 -3.45 13.53
CA THR A 127 -12.29 -3.31 14.38
C THR A 127 -11.90 -1.85 14.42
N ALA A 128 -11.59 -1.30 15.61
CA ALA A 128 -11.14 0.07 15.73
C ALA A 128 -9.84 0.26 14.92
N MET A 129 -9.84 1.22 14.00
CA MET A 129 -8.69 1.57 13.16
C MET A 129 -8.76 3.08 12.89
N GLU A 130 -7.68 3.78 13.17
CA GLU A 130 -7.55 5.22 12.96
C GLU A 130 -6.31 5.52 12.13
N ASP A 131 -6.48 6.38 11.13
CA ASP A 131 -5.38 6.84 10.29
C ASP A 131 -4.56 7.97 10.97
N MET A 132 -3.39 8.30 10.42
CA MET A 132 -2.54 9.33 11.03
C MET A 132 -3.06 10.75 10.86
N CYS A 133 -4.06 11.02 10.00
CA CYS A 133 -4.76 12.30 10.07
C CYS A 133 -5.53 12.39 11.39
N GLN A 134 -6.31 11.37 11.73
CA GLN A 134 -7.08 11.31 12.97
C GLN A 134 -6.18 11.34 14.21
N LEU A 135 -5.20 10.43 14.29
CA LEU A 135 -4.31 10.30 15.44
C LEU A 135 -3.41 11.52 15.68
N THR A 136 -3.19 12.35 14.65
CA THR A 136 -2.39 13.58 14.75
C THR A 136 -3.23 14.86 14.71
N GLU A 137 -4.56 14.72 14.83
CA GLU A 137 -5.55 15.81 14.88
C GLU A 137 -5.49 16.73 13.66
N ARG A 138 -5.49 16.13 12.47
CA ARG A 138 -5.45 16.84 11.19
C ARG A 138 -6.65 16.52 10.33
N GLN A 139 -7.11 17.54 9.61
CA GLN A 139 -8.12 17.39 8.57
C GLN A 139 -7.57 16.61 7.37
N THR A 140 -8.46 15.89 6.67
CA THR A 140 -8.13 15.10 5.47
C THR A 140 -7.44 15.95 4.38
N GLU A 141 -7.84 17.20 4.22
CA GLU A 141 -7.23 18.17 3.28
C GLU A 141 -5.74 18.46 3.58
N HIS A 142 -5.27 18.11 4.78
CA HIS A 142 -3.89 18.28 5.22
C HIS A 142 -3.12 16.97 5.23
N LYS A 143 -3.61 15.92 4.56
CA LYS A 143 -2.96 14.61 4.48
C LYS A 143 -1.49 14.66 4.02
N TYR A 144 -1.13 15.63 3.17
CA TYR A 144 0.25 15.86 2.70
C TYR A 144 1.07 16.87 3.54
N LYS A 145 0.46 17.52 4.54
CA LYS A 145 1.08 18.60 5.35
C LYS A 145 1.63 18.07 6.68
N SER A 146 2.60 17.17 6.61
CA SER A 146 3.27 16.59 7.78
C SER A 146 4.66 16.04 7.43
N SER A 147 5.30 15.41 8.41
CA SER A 147 6.53 14.64 8.26
C SER A 147 6.35 13.21 8.76
N TYR A 148 7.20 12.30 8.30
CA TYR A 148 7.23 10.91 8.77
C TYR A 148 7.65 10.82 10.25
N GLU A 149 8.48 11.74 10.75
CA GLU A 149 8.84 11.78 12.17
C GLU A 149 7.62 12.06 13.05
N ARG A 150 6.66 12.87 12.58
CA ARG A 150 5.42 13.10 13.33
C ARG A 150 4.54 11.85 13.37
N ILE A 151 4.51 11.07 12.29
CA ILE A 151 3.85 9.75 12.29
C ILE A 151 4.55 8.81 13.27
N GLY A 152 5.88 8.69 13.18
CA GLY A 152 6.65 7.84 14.09
C GLY A 152 6.46 8.20 15.56
N LYS A 153 6.36 9.49 15.90
CA LYS A 153 6.01 9.96 17.25
C LYS A 153 4.60 9.57 17.68
N ALA A 154 3.62 9.57 16.76
CA ALA A 154 2.26 9.09 17.05
C ALA A 154 2.24 7.58 17.28
N VAL A 155 2.97 6.80 16.46
CA VAL A 155 3.17 5.36 16.67
C VAL A 155 3.79 5.09 18.04
N LEU A 156 4.85 5.81 18.41
CA LEU A 156 5.49 5.68 19.72
C LEU A 156 4.55 6.00 20.89
N LYS A 157 3.64 6.97 20.70
CA LYS A 157 2.70 7.42 21.73
C LYS A 157 1.55 6.44 21.95
N TYR A 158 0.97 5.90 20.87
CA TYR A 158 -0.31 5.19 20.93
C TYR A 158 -0.20 3.67 20.76
N SER A 159 0.88 3.16 20.16
CA SER A 159 1.07 1.71 20.02
C SER A 159 1.28 1.04 21.39
N SER A 160 0.73 -0.15 21.55
CA SER A 160 1.01 -1.04 22.69
C SER A 160 2.39 -1.71 22.59
N LEU A 161 3.06 -1.68 21.43
CA LEU A 161 4.44 -2.14 21.22
C LEU A 161 5.30 -1.07 20.51
N PRO A 162 5.54 0.10 21.13
CA PRO A 162 6.11 1.29 20.48
C PRO A 162 7.40 1.04 19.69
N LYS A 163 8.38 0.37 20.29
CA LYS A 163 9.71 0.17 19.68
C LYS A 163 9.66 -0.73 18.45
N MET A 164 8.82 -1.76 18.48
CA MET A 164 8.66 -2.67 17.36
C MET A 164 7.88 -2.01 16.23
N ASP A 165 6.75 -1.38 16.57
CA ASP A 165 5.88 -0.75 15.57
C ASP A 165 6.54 0.49 14.92
N VAL A 166 7.33 1.27 15.65
CA VAL A 166 8.07 2.39 15.05
C VAL A 166 9.18 1.91 14.12
N THR A 167 9.81 0.77 14.42
CA THR A 167 10.82 0.15 13.53
C THR A 167 10.15 -0.40 12.27
N ASN A 168 9.00 -1.05 12.39
CA ASN A 168 8.21 -1.52 11.24
C ASN A 168 7.71 -0.35 10.38
N PHE A 169 7.23 0.72 11.01
CA PHE A 169 6.85 1.95 10.31
C PHE A 169 8.04 2.55 9.56
N PHE A 170 9.20 2.66 10.20
CA PHE A 170 10.39 3.19 9.56
C PHE A 170 10.86 2.33 8.39
N GLU A 171 10.84 1.00 8.53
CA GLU A 171 11.08 0.08 7.42
C GLU A 171 10.09 0.29 6.27
N LEU A 172 8.80 0.50 6.57
CA LEU A 172 7.80 0.78 5.54
C LEU A 172 8.06 2.10 4.81
N VAL A 173 8.53 3.14 5.49
CA VAL A 173 8.94 4.41 4.85
C VAL A 173 10.16 4.20 3.96
N LEU A 174 11.19 3.48 4.44
CA LEU A 174 12.37 3.11 3.64
C LEU A 174 11.98 2.30 2.40
N PHE A 175 11.10 1.32 2.56
CA PHE A 175 10.56 0.50 1.47
C PHE A 175 9.80 1.36 0.45
N SER A 176 8.89 2.21 0.92
CA SER A 176 8.08 3.09 0.06
C SER A 176 8.97 4.02 -0.76
N TRP A 177 10.02 4.56 -0.14
CA TRP A 177 11.03 5.29 -0.88
C TRP A 177 11.76 4.35 -1.86
N LEU A 178 12.30 3.21 -1.45
CA LEU A 178 13.01 2.31 -2.39
C LEU A 178 12.18 1.94 -3.62
N THR A 179 10.88 1.68 -3.45
CA THR A 179 9.99 1.25 -4.51
C THR A 179 9.28 2.38 -5.25
N GLY A 180 9.60 3.65 -5.01
CA GLY A 180 9.00 4.75 -5.77
C GLY A 180 7.56 5.10 -5.39
N ASN A 181 7.13 4.81 -4.16
CA ASN A 181 5.82 5.22 -3.68
C ASN A 181 5.88 6.63 -3.06
N ASN A 182 5.64 7.64 -3.91
CA ASN A 182 5.62 9.04 -3.52
C ASN A 182 4.23 9.55 -3.07
N ASP A 183 3.23 8.67 -2.91
CA ASP A 183 1.88 9.02 -2.41
C ASP A 183 1.59 8.47 -0.99
N MET A 184 2.60 7.98 -0.26
CA MET A 184 2.47 7.51 1.14
C MET A 184 2.28 8.66 2.14
N HIS A 185 1.05 9.18 2.22
CA HIS A 185 0.66 10.30 3.07
C HIS A 185 0.01 9.84 4.39
N LEU A 186 -0.46 10.77 5.23
CA LEU A 186 -0.99 10.47 6.56
C LEU A 186 -2.10 9.39 6.59
N LYS A 187 -2.93 9.28 5.54
CA LYS A 187 -4.02 8.29 5.49
C LYS A 187 -3.57 6.86 5.13
N ASN A 188 -2.33 6.66 4.69
CA ASN A 188 -1.78 5.33 4.36
C ASN A 188 -1.10 4.65 5.55
N PHE A 189 -1.09 5.31 6.70
CA PHE A 189 -0.59 4.75 7.94
C PHE A 189 -1.71 4.80 8.96
N SER A 190 -1.93 3.69 9.65
CA SER A 190 -2.99 3.57 10.65
C SER A 190 -2.52 2.76 11.84
N LEU A 191 -3.14 3.00 12.99
CA LEU A 191 -3.11 2.07 14.11
C LEU A 191 -4.48 1.40 14.23
N TYR A 192 -4.49 0.12 14.61
CA TYR A 192 -5.71 -0.65 14.78
C TYR A 192 -5.65 -1.55 16.02
N GLU A 193 -6.82 -1.94 16.51
CA GLU A 193 -6.97 -2.88 17.61
C GLU A 193 -6.79 -4.33 17.11
N ALA A 194 -5.65 -4.92 17.43
CA ALA A 194 -5.29 -6.29 17.08
C ALA A 194 -5.13 -7.13 18.35
N ALA A 195 -6.10 -8.01 18.62
CA ALA A 195 -6.12 -8.86 19.83
C ALA A 195 -5.90 -8.03 21.11
N ASP A 196 -6.79 -7.06 21.33
CA ASP A 196 -6.81 -6.14 22.49
C ASP A 196 -5.55 -5.27 22.65
N LYS A 197 -4.76 -5.11 21.57
CA LYS A 197 -3.59 -4.23 21.53
C LYS A 197 -3.69 -3.25 20.37
N ILE A 198 -3.33 -2.00 20.61
CA ILE A 198 -3.20 -1.00 19.55
C ILE A 198 -1.87 -1.25 18.84
N ARG A 199 -1.90 -1.55 17.55
CA ARG A 199 -0.73 -1.92 16.75
C ARG A 199 -0.70 -1.15 15.44
N LEU A 200 0.49 -1.01 14.85
CA LEU A 200 0.60 -0.59 13.45
C LEU A 200 -0.13 -1.59 12.55
N THR A 201 -0.94 -1.10 11.63
CA THR A 201 -1.61 -1.99 10.66
C THR A 201 -0.61 -2.64 9.71
N PRO A 202 -0.92 -3.83 9.18
CA PRO A 202 -0.31 -4.29 7.93
C PRO A 202 -0.38 -3.20 6.85
N ALA A 203 0.66 -3.11 6.02
CA ALA A 203 0.75 -2.11 4.98
C ALA A 203 -0.32 -2.33 3.89
N TYR A 204 -0.79 -1.23 3.31
CA TYR A 204 -1.78 -1.18 2.23
C TYR A 204 -1.47 0.03 1.34
N ASP A 205 -2.08 0.09 0.15
CA ASP A 205 -1.88 1.18 -0.82
C ASP A 205 -0.40 1.38 -1.21
N LEU A 206 0.34 0.28 -1.42
CA LEU A 206 1.74 0.36 -1.88
C LEU A 206 1.80 0.35 -3.40
N LEU A 207 2.07 1.50 -4.01
CA LEU A 207 2.10 1.69 -5.45
C LEU A 207 3.41 2.38 -5.87
N ASN A 208 4.12 1.86 -6.86
CA ASN A 208 5.22 2.59 -7.50
C ASN A 208 4.65 3.70 -8.41
N ALA A 209 4.26 4.82 -7.79
CA ALA A 209 3.67 5.95 -8.47
C ALA A 209 4.64 6.66 -9.42
N VAL A 210 5.97 6.54 -9.21
CA VAL A 210 6.98 7.14 -10.09
C VAL A 210 6.94 6.54 -11.50
N ILE A 211 6.80 5.22 -11.64
CA ILE A 211 6.76 4.60 -12.98
C ILE A 211 5.40 4.76 -13.67
N VAL A 212 4.34 4.97 -12.89
CA VAL A 212 2.96 5.15 -13.36
C VAL A 212 2.70 6.62 -13.75
N ASN A 213 3.24 7.57 -12.99
CA ASN A 213 3.13 9.01 -13.19
C ASN A 213 4.50 9.68 -13.16
N PRO A 214 5.32 9.54 -14.22
CA PRO A 214 6.68 10.06 -14.26
C PRO A 214 6.77 11.60 -14.27
N MET A 215 5.65 12.30 -14.39
CA MET A 215 5.58 13.76 -14.32
C MET A 215 5.68 14.29 -12.88
N ASP A 216 5.42 13.45 -11.88
CA ASP A 216 5.60 13.81 -10.46
C ASP A 216 7.07 13.58 -10.06
N ASP A 217 7.77 14.67 -9.74
CA ASP A 217 9.21 14.66 -9.41
C ASP A 217 9.50 14.49 -7.91
N GLU A 218 8.47 14.32 -7.06
CA GLU A 218 8.67 14.07 -5.64
C GLU A 218 9.06 12.61 -5.36
N GLU A 219 9.98 12.39 -4.39
CA GLU A 219 10.40 11.03 -4.01
C GLU A 219 9.56 10.46 -2.85
N LEU A 220 8.92 11.33 -2.06
CA LEU A 220 8.07 11.01 -0.91
C LEU A 220 6.90 11.99 -0.75
N ALA A 221 5.76 11.50 -0.26
CA ALA A 221 4.57 12.34 -0.02
C ALA A 221 4.74 13.33 1.15
N LEU A 222 5.45 12.93 2.20
CA LEU A 222 5.72 13.70 3.41
C LEU A 222 7.21 13.98 3.56
N THR A 223 7.57 14.96 4.39
CA THR A 223 8.99 15.22 4.63
C THR A 223 9.63 14.10 5.47
N LEU A 224 10.86 13.74 5.11
CA LEU A 224 11.81 12.94 5.87
C LEU A 224 13.05 13.81 6.09
N ASN A 225 13.44 14.05 7.34
CA ASN A 225 14.53 14.98 7.66
C ASN A 225 14.36 16.37 6.98
N GLY A 226 13.12 16.84 6.91
CA GLY A 226 12.76 18.12 6.26
C GLY A 226 12.79 18.14 4.73
N ARG A 227 12.99 16.99 4.07
CA ARG A 227 13.10 16.88 2.60
C ARG A 227 12.06 15.88 2.04
N LYS A 228 11.64 16.09 0.80
CA LYS A 228 10.82 15.14 0.03
C LYS A 228 11.53 14.56 -1.19
N LYS A 229 12.68 15.12 -1.56
CA LYS A 229 13.46 14.78 -2.74
C LYS A 229 14.96 14.86 -2.50
N LYS A 230 15.73 14.20 -3.38
CA LYS A 230 17.19 14.07 -3.30
C LYS A 230 17.64 13.45 -1.98
N LEU A 231 16.84 12.54 -1.43
CA LEU A 231 17.10 11.90 -0.15
C LEU A 231 18.37 11.04 -0.21
N GLN A 232 19.22 11.16 0.78
CA GLN A 232 20.45 10.39 0.88
C GLN A 232 20.37 9.44 2.07
N ARG A 233 21.29 8.47 2.11
CA ARG A 233 21.45 7.53 3.22
C ARG A 233 21.36 8.24 4.57
N GLU A 234 22.09 9.34 4.76
CA GLU A 234 22.14 10.11 6.00
C GLU A 234 20.77 10.67 6.46
N ASP A 235 19.86 10.98 5.55
CA ASP A 235 18.53 11.48 5.90
C ASP A 235 17.71 10.41 6.66
N PHE A 236 17.87 9.14 6.27
CA PHE A 236 17.25 8.01 6.96
C PHE A 236 17.82 7.80 8.36
N PHE A 237 19.15 7.91 8.52
CA PHE A 237 19.78 7.82 9.85
C PHE A 237 19.33 8.95 10.77
N LYS A 238 19.31 10.19 10.28
CA LYS A 238 18.84 11.35 11.06
C LYS A 238 17.38 11.21 11.46
N SER A 239 16.52 10.81 10.53
CA SER A 239 15.09 10.60 10.82
C SER A 239 14.89 9.49 11.85
N ALA A 240 15.56 8.34 11.68
CA ALA A 240 15.54 7.21 12.60
C ALA A 240 15.98 7.60 14.02
N ALA A 241 17.05 8.40 14.14
CA ALA A 241 17.55 8.88 15.43
C ALA A 241 16.49 9.71 16.18
N THR A 242 15.68 10.53 15.48
CA THR A 242 14.58 11.28 16.12
C THR A 242 13.46 10.40 16.68
N LEU A 243 13.39 9.14 16.23
CA LEU A 243 12.43 8.12 16.67
C LEU A 243 13.04 7.14 17.68
N GLY A 244 14.29 7.34 18.09
CA GLY A 244 15.00 6.45 19.01
C GLY A 244 15.39 5.11 18.39
N ILE A 245 15.47 5.02 17.06
CA ILE A 245 15.95 3.83 16.35
C ILE A 245 17.47 3.94 16.22
N GLU A 246 18.17 2.92 16.72
CA GLU A 246 19.63 2.88 16.70
C GLU A 246 20.19 2.71 15.27
N ASN A 247 21.33 3.34 14.99
CA ASN A 247 21.99 3.28 13.67
C ASN A 247 22.23 1.84 13.18
N VAL A 248 22.57 0.91 14.10
CA VAL A 248 22.76 -0.51 13.78
C VAL A 248 21.48 -1.15 13.22
N ILE A 249 20.30 -0.71 13.68
CA ILE A 249 19.02 -1.18 13.14
C ILE A 249 18.82 -0.64 11.72
N VAL A 250 19.09 0.64 11.49
CA VAL A 250 19.00 1.28 10.16
C VAL A 250 19.93 0.58 9.16
N GLU A 251 21.17 0.31 9.55
CA GLU A 251 22.13 -0.44 8.73
C GLU A 251 21.65 -1.84 8.40
N ARG A 252 21.08 -2.56 9.39
CA ARG A 252 20.51 -3.90 9.16
C ARG A 252 19.34 -3.85 8.18
N LEU A 253 18.48 -2.85 8.25
CA LEU A 253 17.37 -2.65 7.31
C LEU A 253 17.91 -2.39 5.91
N ILE A 254 18.85 -1.46 5.73
CA ILE A 254 19.45 -1.19 4.41
C ILE A 254 20.13 -2.45 3.85
N ASN A 255 20.94 -3.15 4.65
CA ASN A 255 21.64 -4.36 4.25
C ASN A 255 20.68 -5.51 3.90
N LYS A 256 19.51 -5.59 4.55
CA LYS A 256 18.45 -6.52 4.19
C LYS A 256 17.99 -6.27 2.75
N TYR A 257 17.73 -5.02 2.38
CA TYR A 257 17.29 -4.69 1.02
C TYR A 257 18.38 -4.92 -0.04
N VAL A 258 19.64 -4.62 0.27
CA VAL A 258 20.78 -4.94 -0.62
C VAL A 258 20.81 -6.44 -0.95
N LYS A 259 20.61 -7.30 0.05
CA LYS A 259 20.55 -8.76 -0.14
C LYS A 259 19.29 -9.22 -0.89
N LEU A 260 18.19 -8.48 -0.79
CA LEU A 260 16.93 -8.81 -1.45
C LEU A 260 16.87 -8.35 -2.90
N LEU A 261 17.73 -7.42 -3.34
CA LEU A 261 17.70 -6.85 -4.68
C LEU A 261 17.62 -7.90 -5.81
N PRO A 262 18.46 -8.95 -5.87
CA PRO A 262 18.35 -9.97 -6.93
C PRO A 262 17.00 -10.71 -6.93
N LYS A 263 16.42 -10.90 -5.73
CA LYS A 263 15.10 -11.52 -5.58
C LYS A 263 13.98 -10.56 -6.00
N PHE A 264 14.11 -9.27 -5.69
CA PHE A 264 13.18 -8.25 -6.17
C PHE A 264 13.16 -8.21 -7.69
N GLU A 265 14.33 -8.16 -8.33
CA GLU A 265 14.44 -8.20 -9.80
C GLU A 265 13.78 -9.45 -10.38
N THR A 266 14.01 -10.63 -9.77
CA THR A 266 13.34 -11.87 -10.19
C THR A 266 11.82 -11.77 -10.10
N VAL A 267 11.28 -11.18 -9.03
CA VAL A 267 9.82 -11.02 -8.86
C VAL A 267 9.25 -10.00 -9.84
N ILE A 268 9.96 -8.90 -10.10
CA ILE A 268 9.58 -7.90 -11.11
C ILE A 268 9.52 -8.53 -12.50
N GLN A 269 10.54 -9.31 -12.88
CA GLN A 269 10.57 -9.95 -14.21
C GLN A 269 9.43 -10.96 -14.41
N ASN A 270 9.02 -11.65 -13.34
CA ASN A 270 7.91 -12.61 -13.35
C ASN A 270 6.53 -11.98 -13.13
N SER A 271 6.43 -10.66 -13.02
CA SER A 271 5.17 -9.94 -12.80
C SER A 271 4.34 -9.79 -14.09
N PHE A 272 3.10 -9.32 -13.93
CA PHE A 272 2.19 -9.02 -15.02
C PHE A 272 2.51 -7.71 -15.76
N LEU A 273 3.46 -6.91 -15.29
CA LEU A 273 3.83 -5.63 -15.92
C LEU A 273 4.35 -5.84 -17.36
N SER A 274 4.21 -4.79 -18.19
CA SER A 274 4.86 -4.71 -19.49
C SER A 274 6.40 -4.70 -19.34
N THR A 275 7.11 -5.07 -20.40
CA THR A 275 8.58 -5.05 -20.42
C THR A 275 9.13 -3.66 -20.05
N GLU A 276 8.52 -2.61 -20.61
CA GLU A 276 8.90 -1.21 -20.33
C GLU A 276 8.74 -0.85 -18.85
N LEU A 277 7.61 -1.21 -18.23
CA LEU A 277 7.40 -0.92 -16.81
C LEU A 277 8.32 -1.75 -15.91
N LYS A 278 8.66 -2.98 -16.30
CA LYS A 278 9.64 -3.82 -15.59
C LYS A 278 11.03 -3.18 -15.60
N GLU A 279 11.48 -2.70 -16.78
CA GLU A 279 12.74 -1.99 -16.94
C GLU A 279 12.78 -0.74 -16.06
N LYS A 280 11.77 0.13 -16.16
CA LYS A 280 11.64 1.35 -15.33
C LYS A 280 11.65 1.05 -13.83
N TYR A 281 10.99 -0.01 -13.39
CA TYR A 281 10.98 -0.41 -11.98
C TYR A 281 12.40 -0.81 -11.53
N CYS A 282 13.08 -1.67 -12.29
CA CYS A 282 14.43 -2.11 -11.98
C CYS A 282 15.44 -0.96 -12.00
N GLU A 283 15.34 -0.03 -12.96
CA GLU A 283 16.18 1.16 -13.04
C GLU A 283 16.03 2.04 -11.80
N LEU A 284 14.79 2.31 -11.40
CA LEU A 284 14.49 3.10 -10.19
C LEU A 284 15.06 2.45 -8.94
N LEU A 285 14.85 1.14 -8.77
CA LEU A 285 15.41 0.40 -7.63
C LEU A 285 16.93 0.52 -7.61
N ASN A 286 17.61 0.24 -8.72
CA ASN A 286 19.07 0.28 -8.80
C ASN A 286 19.64 1.69 -8.51
N GLU A 287 18.98 2.74 -9.00
CA GLU A 287 19.33 4.14 -8.68
C GLU A 287 19.22 4.42 -7.17
N ARG A 288 18.09 4.08 -6.56
CA ARG A 288 17.84 4.29 -5.12
C ARG A 288 18.74 3.42 -4.25
N PHE A 289 19.04 2.20 -4.67
CA PHE A 289 20.00 1.32 -3.99
C PHE A 289 21.41 1.91 -4.02
N THR A 290 21.85 2.42 -5.16
CA THR A 290 23.17 3.06 -5.29
C THR A 290 23.33 4.21 -4.30
N ARG A 291 22.28 5.02 -4.11
CA ARG A 291 22.26 6.11 -3.11
C ARG A 291 22.33 5.62 -1.67
N LEU A 292 21.71 4.49 -1.36
CA LEU A 292 21.80 3.91 -0.01
C LEU A 292 23.13 3.19 0.25
N SER A 293 23.75 2.62 -0.78
CA SER A 293 25.01 1.87 -0.67
C SER A 293 26.26 2.76 -0.69
N GLN A 294 26.14 4.05 -1.01
CA GLN A 294 27.23 5.01 -0.81
C GLN A 294 27.63 5.02 0.68
N GLY A 295 28.76 4.37 0.99
CA GLY A 295 29.30 4.21 2.35
C GLY A 295 29.23 2.80 2.95
N LEU A 296 28.82 1.78 2.18
CA LEU A 296 28.98 0.35 2.52
C LEU A 296 30.30 -0.22 1.99
#